data_AF-A0AAW2TWA3-F1
#
_entry.id   AF-A0AAW2TWA3-F1
#
_cell.length_a   1.000
_cell.length_b   1.000
_cell.length_c   1.000
_cell.angle_alpha   90.00
_cell.angle_beta   90.00
_cell.angle_gamma   90.00
#
_symmetry.space_group_name_H-M   'P 1'
#
loop_
_entity.id
_entity.type
_entity.pdbx_description
1 polymer ?
#
loop_
_entity_poly.entity_id
_entity_poly.type
_entity_poly.pdbx_seq_one_letter_code
_entity_poly.pdbx_strand_id
1 'polypeptide(L)'
;MGSDQESIPSDDIVFDILTRLKSLKTLDICKLVCKGWEEMIYEWSFMPLYCCRSRVLSGFFIQDMIDNKLFSICAAIDGSTSSDVSIARLSDDMKILASCNHGILSCVRRSGKNYRYYVCKPLLNNGSLCLIQNFATKLFL
;
A
#
# COMPACT_ATOMS: atom_id res chain seq x y z
N MET A 1 -22.96 -44.28 5.52
CA MET A 1 -22.91 -42.83 5.81
C MET A 1 -21.45 -42.48 6.01
N GLY A 2 -20.76 -42.08 4.94
CA GLY A 2 -19.43 -41.49 5.04
C GLY A 2 -19.63 -40.05 5.49
N SER A 3 -19.19 -39.72 6.70
CA SER A 3 -19.02 -38.33 7.09
C SER A 3 -17.86 -37.79 6.28
N ASP A 4 -18.14 -37.01 5.24
CA ASP A 4 -17.14 -36.18 4.59
C ASP A 4 -16.63 -35.20 5.65
N GLN A 5 -15.54 -35.56 6.32
CA GLN A 5 -14.75 -34.62 7.10
C GLN A 5 -14.11 -33.69 6.08
N GLU A 6 -14.79 -32.60 5.78
CA GLU A 6 -14.22 -31.46 5.06
C GLU A 6 -13.17 -30.85 6.00
N SER A 7 -11.96 -31.41 5.97
CA SER A 7 -10.86 -30.95 6.80
C SER A 7 -10.51 -29.54 6.38
N ILE A 8 -10.77 -28.57 7.27
CA ILE A 8 -10.36 -27.18 7.05
C ILE A 8 -8.85 -27.18 6.79
N PRO A 9 -8.39 -26.62 5.66
CA PRO A 9 -6.96 -26.53 5.38
C PRO A 9 -6.25 -25.82 6.55
N SER A 10 -5.02 -26.25 6.86
CA SER A 10 -4.26 -25.63 7.94
C SER A 10 -4.06 -24.13 7.70
N ASP A 11 -3.86 -23.38 8.78
CA ASP A 11 -3.63 -21.93 8.71
C ASP A 11 -2.50 -21.57 7.73
N ASP A 12 -1.43 -22.38 7.66
CA ASP A 12 -0.34 -22.20 6.70
C ASP A 12 -0.78 -22.28 5.24
N ILE A 13 -1.68 -23.23 4.92
CA ILE A 13 -2.22 -23.40 3.57
C ILE A 13 -3.13 -22.22 3.21
N VAL A 14 -3.97 -21.80 4.16
CA VAL A 14 -4.84 -20.63 4.00
C VAL A 14 -4.00 -19.38 3.79
N PHE A 15 -2.96 -19.17 4.60
CA PHE A 15 -2.02 -18.05 4.47
C PHE A 15 -1.35 -18.03 3.09
N ASP A 16 -0.88 -19.18 2.62
CA ASP A 16 -0.26 -19.31 1.31
C ASP A 16 -1.23 -18.99 0.16
N ILE A 17 -2.49 -19.42 0.27
CA ILE A 17 -3.55 -19.10 -0.70
C ILE A 17 -3.85 -17.59 -0.70
N LEU A 18 -4.13 -17.01 0.48
CA LEU A 18 -4.50 -15.61 0.63
C LEU A 18 -3.39 -14.68 0.11
N THR A 19 -2.12 -14.99 0.38
CA THR A 19 -0.99 -14.18 -0.11
C THR A 19 -0.74 -14.28 -1.62
N ARG A 20 -1.31 -15.29 -2.32
CA ARG A 20 -1.20 -15.45 -3.77
C ARG A 20 -2.32 -14.76 -4.55
N LEU A 21 -3.36 -14.27 -3.86
CA LEU A 21 -4.45 -13.52 -4.49
C LEU A 21 -3.89 -12.28 -5.22
N LYS A 22 -4.46 -11.95 -6.38
CA LYS A 22 -4.00 -10.82 -7.21
C LYS A 22 -4.83 -9.55 -7.03
N SER A 23 -5.96 -9.66 -6.36
CA SER A 23 -6.97 -8.61 -6.24
C SER A 23 -7.16 -8.25 -4.78
N LEU A 24 -6.89 -6.99 -4.44
CA LEU A 24 -7.18 -6.43 -3.12
C LEU A 24 -8.67 -6.53 -2.79
N LYS A 25 -9.55 -6.35 -3.79
CA LYS A 25 -10.99 -6.50 -3.61
C LYS A 25 -11.36 -7.92 -3.18
N THR A 26 -10.69 -8.93 -3.75
CA THR A 26 -10.92 -10.33 -3.37
C THR A 26 -10.40 -10.58 -1.96
N LEU A 27 -9.24 -10.01 -1.62
CA LEU A 27 -8.68 -10.09 -0.28
C LEU A 27 -9.60 -9.44 0.78
N ASP A 28 -10.24 -8.31 0.45
CA ASP A 28 -11.20 -7.65 1.33
C ASP A 28 -12.45 -8.51 1.57
N ILE A 29 -12.91 -9.24 0.55
CA ILE A 29 -14.01 -10.21 0.72
C ILE A 29 -13.57 -11.37 1.61
N CYS A 30 -12.32 -11.85 1.48
CA CYS A 30 -11.77 -12.92 2.32
C CYS A 30 -11.74 -12.57 3.81
N LYS A 31 -11.54 -11.29 4.17
CA LYS A 31 -11.64 -10.83 5.58
C LYS A 31 -13.02 -11.10 6.19
N LEU A 32 -14.07 -11.13 5.37
CA LEU A 32 -15.44 -11.33 5.83
C LEU A 32 -15.84 -12.80 5.97
N VAL A 33 -14.96 -13.74 5.57
CA VAL A 33 -15.26 -15.19 5.59
C VAL A 33 -15.28 -15.71 7.02
N CYS A 34 -14.23 -15.42 7.80
CA CYS A 34 -14.15 -15.75 9.21
C CYS A 34 -13.09 -14.91 9.92
N LYS A 35 -13.16 -14.88 11.26
CA LYS A 35 -12.24 -14.11 12.10
C LYS A 35 -10.78 -14.54 11.94
N GLY A 36 -10.52 -15.84 11.75
CA GLY A 36 -9.16 -16.35 11.57
C GLY A 36 -8.51 -15.82 10.29
N TRP A 37 -9.26 -15.73 9.18
CA TRP A 37 -8.76 -15.16 7.93
C TRP A 37 -8.54 -13.66 8.04
N GLU A 38 -9.45 -12.96 8.73
CA GLU A 38 -9.29 -11.53 9.03
C GLU A 38 -8.00 -11.27 9.82
N GLU A 39 -7.80 -11.95 10.94
CA GLU A 39 -6.62 -11.83 11.81
C GLU A 39 -5.34 -12.13 11.00
N MET A 40 -5.36 -13.17 10.18
CA MET A 40 -4.24 -13.57 9.32
C MET A 40 -3.88 -12.51 8.27
N ILE A 41 -4.87 -11.84 7.66
CA ILE A 41 -4.64 -10.76 6.69
C ILE A 41 -4.10 -9.50 7.36
N TYR A 42 -4.46 -9.25 8.62
CA TYR A 42 -3.97 -8.14 9.42
C TYR A 42 -2.62 -8.40 10.10
N GLU A 43 -2.08 -9.62 10.04
CA GLU A 43 -0.73 -9.89 10.50
C GLU A 43 0.31 -9.05 9.75
N TRP A 44 1.31 -8.58 10.50
CA TRP A 44 2.38 -7.72 9.98
C TRP A 44 3.21 -8.39 8.86
N SER A 45 3.32 -9.72 8.88
CA SER A 45 4.06 -10.54 7.91
C SER A 45 3.30 -10.68 6.57
N PHE A 46 1.98 -10.53 6.58
CA PHE A 46 1.12 -10.84 5.44
C PHE A 46 1.37 -9.89 4.26
N MET A 47 1.28 -8.58 4.50
CA MET A 47 1.31 -7.58 3.44
C MET A 47 2.62 -7.57 2.63
N PRO A 48 3.82 -7.65 3.24
CA PRO A 48 5.08 -7.80 2.49
C PRO A 48 5.08 -9.03 1.56
N LEU A 49 4.62 -10.19 2.05
CA LEU A 49 4.54 -11.44 1.29
C LEU A 49 3.50 -11.37 0.16
N TYR A 50 2.32 -10.83 0.45
CA TYR A 50 1.27 -10.58 -0.55
C TYR A 50 1.78 -9.66 -1.66
N CYS A 51 2.44 -8.56 -1.33
CA CYS A 51 2.97 -7.61 -2.31
C CYS A 51 4.00 -8.26 -3.23
N CYS A 52 4.98 -8.97 -2.65
CA CYS A 52 5.98 -9.74 -3.39
C CYS A 52 5.35 -10.73 -4.37
N ARG A 53 4.35 -11.51 -3.93
CA ARG A 53 3.70 -12.55 -4.73
C ARG A 53 2.71 -12.01 -5.76
N SER A 54 2.01 -10.93 -5.43
CA SER A 54 0.99 -10.33 -6.30
C SER A 54 1.59 -9.39 -7.36
N ARG A 55 2.89 -9.06 -7.26
CA ARG A 55 3.55 -7.97 -8.02
C ARG A 55 2.90 -6.60 -7.74
N VAL A 56 2.21 -6.47 -6.61
CA VAL A 56 1.80 -5.18 -6.07
C VAL A 56 3.04 -4.62 -5.39
N LEU A 57 3.52 -3.47 -5.86
CA LEU A 57 4.69 -2.84 -5.29
C LEU A 57 4.32 -2.26 -3.91
N SER A 58 4.94 -2.80 -2.86
CA SER A 58 4.94 -2.20 -1.52
C SER A 58 6.11 -1.25 -1.41
N GLY A 59 5.87 -0.04 -0.89
CA GLY A 59 6.91 0.96 -0.79
C GLY A 59 6.66 2.00 0.29
N PHE A 60 7.67 2.84 0.49
CA PHE A 60 7.60 4.05 1.30
C PHE A 60 7.38 5.23 0.39
N PHE A 61 6.45 6.12 0.76
CA PHE A 61 6.41 7.44 0.16
C PHE A 61 7.20 8.39 1.05
N ILE A 62 8.21 9.03 0.48
CA ILE A 62 9.08 9.99 1.15
C ILE A 62 8.86 11.34 0.49
N GLN A 63 8.59 12.35 1.31
CA GLN A 63 8.50 13.74 0.88
C GLN A 63 9.55 14.56 1.61
N ASP A 64 10.32 15.34 0.86
CA ASP A 64 11.42 16.18 1.37
C ASP A 64 11.36 17.59 0.76
N MET A 65 12.13 18.53 1.31
CA MET A 65 12.25 19.89 0.79
C MET A 65 13.70 20.16 0.40
N ILE A 66 13.98 20.20 -0.90
CA ILE A 66 15.31 20.46 -1.46
C ILE A 66 15.26 21.81 -2.19
N ASP A 67 16.13 22.75 -1.84
CA ASP A 67 16.18 24.10 -2.43
C ASP A 67 14.82 24.83 -2.45
N ASN A 68 14.06 24.75 -1.33
CA ASN A 68 12.69 25.27 -1.20
C ASN A 68 11.65 24.67 -2.16
N LYS A 69 11.97 23.56 -2.82
CA LYS A 69 11.03 22.79 -3.64
C LYS A 69 10.68 21.49 -2.95
N LEU A 70 9.39 21.16 -2.99
CA LEU A 70 8.91 19.89 -2.47
C LEU A 70 9.32 18.78 -3.43
N PHE A 71 10.08 17.83 -2.92
CA PHE A 71 10.45 16.62 -3.64
C PHE A 71 9.69 15.44 -3.06
N SER A 72 9.32 14.49 -3.90
CA SER A 72 8.59 13.29 -3.48
C SER A 72 9.07 12.08 -4.25
N ILE A 73 9.36 11.01 -3.54
CA ILE A 73 9.85 9.74 -4.08
C ILE A 73 9.10 8.59 -3.42
N CYS A 74 8.78 7.53 -4.16
CA CYS A 74 8.48 6.25 -3.52
C CYS A 74 9.64 5.28 -3.66
N ALA A 75 10.04 4.68 -2.56
CA ALA A 75 11.01 3.60 -2.53
C ALA A 75 10.26 2.27 -2.45
N ALA A 76 10.41 1.40 -3.44
CA ALA A 76 9.91 0.03 -3.37
C ALA A 76 10.75 -0.82 -2.40
N ILE A 77 10.09 -1.70 -1.65
CA ILE A 77 10.74 -2.59 -0.66
C ILE A 77 11.43 -3.78 -1.34
N ASP A 78 11.07 -4.11 -2.59
CA ASP A 78 11.52 -5.32 -3.27
C ASP A 78 13.00 -5.30 -3.72
N GLY A 79 13.79 -4.31 -3.30
CA GLY A 79 15.21 -4.18 -3.65
C GLY A 79 15.45 -3.94 -5.14
N SER A 80 14.39 -3.95 -5.97
CA SER A 80 14.44 -3.46 -7.32
C SER A 80 14.42 -1.93 -7.23
N THR A 81 15.60 -1.35 -7.08
CA THR A 81 15.80 0.06 -7.43
C THR A 81 15.64 0.17 -8.93
N SER A 82 14.43 -0.01 -9.44
CA SER A 82 14.11 0.44 -10.78
C SER A 82 14.10 1.96 -10.68
N SER A 83 15.14 2.57 -11.24
CA SER A 83 15.28 4.00 -11.48
C SER A 83 14.10 4.61 -12.25
N ASP A 84 13.19 3.77 -12.76
CA ASP A 84 12.02 4.12 -13.55
C ASP A 84 10.70 4.12 -12.75
N VAL A 85 10.77 4.14 -11.42
CA VAL A 85 9.61 4.50 -10.58
C VAL A 85 9.40 6.02 -10.67
N SER A 86 9.11 6.55 -11.87
CA SER A 86 8.62 7.92 -12.02
C SER A 86 7.16 7.94 -11.61
N ILE A 87 6.89 7.78 -10.32
CA ILE A 87 5.54 7.94 -9.81
C ILE A 87 5.11 9.39 -10.03
N ALA A 88 3.83 9.55 -10.37
CA ALA A 88 3.16 10.83 -10.55
C ALA A 88 3.72 11.86 -9.56
N ARG A 89 4.48 12.81 -10.08
CA ARG A 89 4.99 13.93 -9.28
C ARG A 89 3.78 14.60 -8.66
N LEU A 90 3.68 14.54 -7.33
CA LEU A 90 2.80 15.46 -6.62
C LEU A 90 3.22 16.86 -7.02
N SER A 91 2.25 17.75 -7.23
CA SER A 91 2.53 19.16 -7.48
C SER A 91 3.45 19.70 -6.37
N ASP A 92 4.40 20.56 -6.73
CA ASP A 92 5.47 21.09 -5.85
C ASP A 92 4.95 21.78 -4.55
N ASP A 93 3.64 21.96 -4.41
CA ASP A 93 2.95 22.61 -3.31
C ASP A 93 1.98 21.68 -2.53
N MET A 94 2.07 20.37 -2.74
CA MET A 94 1.14 19.38 -2.19
C MET A 94 1.78 18.48 -1.14
N LYS A 95 1.33 18.60 0.11
CA LYS A 95 1.85 17.84 1.27
C LYS A 95 1.00 16.62 1.58
N ILE A 96 1.63 15.51 1.97
CA ILE A 96 0.92 14.32 2.47
C ILE A 96 0.64 14.49 3.97
N LEU A 97 -0.59 14.21 4.38
CA LEU A 97 -1.05 14.26 5.77
C LEU A 97 -1.20 12.87 6.39
N ALA A 98 -1.64 11.89 5.61
CA ALA A 98 -1.84 10.53 6.08
C ALA A 98 -1.82 9.54 4.91
N SER A 99 -1.54 8.27 5.21
CA SER A 99 -1.71 7.14 4.30
C SER A 99 -2.57 6.05 4.95
N CYS A 100 -3.15 5.18 4.12
CA CYS A 100 -3.75 3.94 4.60
C CYS A 100 -3.30 2.74 3.78
N ASN A 101 -3.53 1.56 4.33
CA ASN A 101 -3.09 0.25 3.84
C ASN A 101 -3.71 -0.11 2.48
N HIS A 102 -4.66 0.67 1.99
CA HIS A 102 -5.33 0.46 0.70
C HIS A 102 -4.70 1.27 -0.44
N GLY A 103 -3.52 1.86 -0.21
CA GLY A 103 -2.82 2.65 -1.23
C GLY A 103 -3.54 3.96 -1.53
N ILE A 104 -4.09 4.60 -0.48
CA ILE A 104 -4.71 5.92 -0.58
C ILE A 104 -3.92 6.88 0.30
N LEU A 105 -3.72 8.09 -0.21
CA LEU A 105 -3.08 9.21 0.48
C LEU A 105 -4.08 10.33 0.70
N SER A 106 -4.05 10.91 1.90
CA SER A 106 -4.67 12.20 2.18
C SER A 106 -3.62 13.28 2.00
N CYS A 107 -3.88 14.22 1.10
CA CYS A 107 -2.96 15.28 0.74
C CYS A 107 -3.61 16.65 0.93
N VAL A 108 -2.80 17.67 1.15
CA VAL A 108 -3.24 19.06 1.23
C VAL A 108 -2.40 19.93 0.30
N ARG A 109 -3.06 20.86 -0.39
CA ARG A 109 -2.41 21.88 -1.21
C ARG A 109 -2.82 23.26 -0.71
N ARG A 110 -1.86 24.17 -0.63
CA ARG A 110 -2.16 25.57 -0.34
C ARG A 110 -2.58 26.26 -1.64
N SER A 111 -3.76 26.90 -1.63
CA SER A 111 -4.28 27.69 -2.75
C SER A 111 -4.58 29.10 -2.26
N GLY A 112 -3.61 30.01 -2.44
CA GLY A 112 -3.65 31.35 -1.87
C GLY A 112 -3.63 31.33 -0.34
N LYS A 113 -4.67 31.85 0.31
CA LYS A 113 -4.85 31.82 1.77
C LYS A 113 -5.57 30.57 2.29
N ASN A 114 -6.08 29.73 1.39
CA ASN A 114 -6.90 28.57 1.75
C ASN A 114 -6.12 27.26 1.57
N TYR A 115 -6.62 26.21 2.23
CA TYR A 115 -6.16 24.84 2.06
C TYR A 115 -7.20 24.03 1.30
N ARG A 116 -6.75 23.22 0.35
CA ARG A 116 -7.58 22.23 -0.35
C ARG A 116 -7.06 20.84 -0.03
N TYR A 117 -7.98 19.95 0.33
CA TYR A 117 -7.67 18.55 0.64
C TYR A 117 -7.97 17.67 -0.56
N TYR A 118 -7.14 16.65 -0.76
CA TYR A 118 -7.21 15.73 -1.89
C TYR A 118 -7.02 14.30 -1.39
N VAL A 119 -7.73 13.39 -2.05
CA VAL A 119 -7.54 11.95 -1.87
C VAL A 119 -6.81 11.44 -3.10
N CYS A 120 -5.59 10.98 -2.91
CA CYS A 120 -4.71 10.53 -4.00
C CYS A 120 -4.59 9.01 -3.99
N LYS A 121 -4.69 8.40 -5.17
CA LYS A 121 -4.41 6.98 -5.39
C LYS A 121 -3.12 6.86 -6.20
N PRO A 122 -1.95 6.71 -5.55
CA PRO A 122 -0.67 6.60 -6.25
C PRO A 122 -0.67 5.39 -7.18
N LEU A 123 -0.39 5.67 -8.45
CA LEU A 123 -0.20 4.68 -9.50
C LEU A 123 1.26 4.77 -9.96
N LEU A 124 1.84 3.61 -10.21
CA LEU A 124 3.12 3.52 -10.92
C LEU A 124 2.90 3.79 -12.41
N ASN A 125 3.99 4.10 -13.13
CA ASN A 125 3.95 4.30 -14.58
C ASN A 125 3.40 3.10 -15.36
N ASN A 126 3.57 1.90 -14.82
CA ASN A 126 3.02 0.66 -15.38
C ASN A 126 1.54 0.42 -15.00
N GLY A 127 0.88 1.38 -14.34
CA GLY A 127 -0.51 1.29 -13.90
C GLY A 127 -0.72 0.46 -12.62
N SER A 128 0.34 -0.08 -12.03
CA SER A 128 0.24 -0.86 -10.80
C SER A 128 -0.04 0.02 -9.58
N LEU A 129 -0.82 -0.52 -8.66
CA LEU A 129 -1.11 0.09 -7.35
C LEU A 129 0.13 0.07 -6.45
N CYS A 130 0.43 1.20 -5.81
CA CYS A 130 1.46 1.27 -4.78
C CYS A 130 0.80 1.22 -3.41
N LEU A 131 1.09 0.17 -2.64
CA LEU A 131 0.68 0.10 -1.23
C LEU A 131 1.74 0.80 -0.38
N ILE A 132 1.35 1.96 0.14
CA ILE A 132 2.21 2.74 1.02
C ILE A 132 2.07 2.16 2.42
N GLN A 133 3.04 1.31 2.78
CA GLN A 133 3.06 0.62 4.07
C GLN A 133 3.48 1.55 5.21
N ASN A 134 4.17 2.65 4.90
CA ASN A 134 4.54 3.72 5.84
C ASN A 134 4.83 5.02 5.07
N PHE A 135 4.49 6.17 5.66
CA PHE A 135 4.96 7.47 5.21
C PHE A 135 5.85 8.06 6.31
N ALA A 136 7.10 8.37 5.96
CA ALA A 136 7.99 9.09 6.83
C ALA A 136 7.97 10.56 6.37
N THR A 137 7.31 11.42 7.14
CA THR A 137 7.46 12.87 6.96
C THR A 137 8.66 13.29 7.79
N LYS A 138 9.82 13.50 7.17
CA LYS A 138 10.95 14.11 7.87
C LYS A 138 10.68 15.62 7.91
N LEU A 139 9.84 16.06 8.84
CA LEU A 139 9.75 17.46 9.23
C LEU A 139 11.06 17.80 9.92
N PHE A 140 12.01 18.41 9.21
CA PHE A 140 13.03 19.20 9.87
C PHE A 140 12.32 20.43 10.46
N LEU A 141 12.20 20.44 11.79
CA LEU A 141 11.93 21.64 12.59
C LEU A 141 13.10 22.62 12.45
#